data_AF-A0A355X5W5-F1
#
_entry.id   AF-A0A355X5W5-F1
#
_cell.length_a   1.000
_cell.length_b   1.000
_cell.length_c   1.000
_cell.angle_alpha   90.00
_cell.angle_beta   90.00
_cell.angle_gamma   90.00
#
_symmetry.space_group_name_H-M   'P 1'
#
loop_
_entity.id
_entity.type
_entity.pdbx_description
1 polymer ?
#
loop_
_entity_poly.entity_id
_entity_poly.type
_entity_poly.pdbx_seq_one_letter_code
_entity_poly.pdbx_strand_id
1 'polypeptide(L)'
;MNMIGFGNIALSMLSVLLGLAFRILFVFAVYYNAESRGSDKTSNYVGFSIFFPVITGIVCLFNQKNFKDKKMLKNSILLFVLSLLMFAGSCLSFSLIDNDRYFDAKGNGYVYAFEVVFYDRDGNTYRYDFDKSGYDALYKNGTDEFLDSDLCYVDTDGMLDYDKEMNIVAKDRTCCVDKNGNVYYPANYVDFNKDGTISYDYKLLHYDALGNAYTYKNIPYFDADGNKYCYSFDSDTLKGSYTNLATGESFDNDYSFVDENGYLVYDSKQEFVKQENAEYSSQYKDSDGKIYYWASSVTWDENGKMHDSYDKVIQ
;
A
#
# COMPACT_ATOMS: atom_id res chain seq x y z
N MET A 1 -4.32 -1.28 28.78
CA MET A 1 -4.47 -2.68 28.33
C MET A 1 -5.94 -3.08 28.49
N ASN A 2 -6.73 -3.00 27.41
CA ASN A 2 -8.18 -3.18 27.48
C ASN A 2 -8.56 -4.64 27.74
N MET A 3 -9.34 -4.88 28.81
CA MET A 3 -9.98 -6.16 29.15
C MET A 3 -10.87 -6.71 28.01
N ILE A 4 -11.26 -5.87 27.06
CA ILE A 4 -12.09 -6.21 25.89
C ILE A 4 -11.32 -7.12 24.90
N GLY A 5 -10.01 -6.90 24.72
CA GLY A 5 -9.19 -7.71 23.81
C GLY A 5 -8.97 -9.14 24.30
N PHE A 6 -8.74 -9.31 25.61
CA PHE A 6 -8.67 -10.64 26.23
C PHE A 6 -10.02 -11.37 26.19
N GLY A 7 -11.13 -10.63 26.35
CA GLY A 7 -12.47 -11.18 26.21
C GLY A 7 -12.72 -11.79 24.83
N ASN A 8 -12.36 -11.09 23.77
CA ASN A 8 -12.57 -11.56 22.39
C ASN A 8 -11.70 -12.77 22.03
N ILE A 9 -10.44 -12.83 22.49
CA ILE A 9 -9.56 -13.99 22.28
C ILE A 9 -10.07 -15.20 23.06
N ALA A 10 -10.49 -15.04 24.31
CA ALA A 10 -11.07 -16.13 25.09
C ALA A 10 -12.38 -16.62 24.47
N LEU A 11 -13.22 -15.72 23.96
CA LEU A 11 -14.46 -16.04 23.26
C LEU A 11 -14.19 -16.80 21.94
N SER A 12 -13.19 -16.35 21.17
CA SER A 12 -12.81 -17.01 19.91
C SER A 12 -12.23 -18.40 20.17
N MET A 13 -11.34 -18.56 21.14
CA MET A 13 -10.83 -19.87 21.57
C MET A 13 -11.94 -20.80 22.06
N LEU A 14 -12.86 -20.29 22.88
CA LEU A 14 -14.02 -21.04 23.35
C LEU A 14 -14.91 -21.47 22.17
N SER A 15 -15.11 -20.60 21.18
CA SER A 15 -15.90 -20.90 19.98
C SER A 15 -15.26 -22.00 19.12
N VAL A 16 -13.93 -21.98 18.96
CA VAL A 16 -13.17 -23.04 18.25
C VAL A 16 -13.26 -24.37 19.00
N LEU A 17 -13.09 -24.36 20.32
CA LEU A 17 -13.22 -25.56 21.16
C LEU A 17 -14.64 -26.15 21.10
N LEU A 18 -15.66 -25.31 21.17
CA LEU A 18 -17.06 -25.73 21.00
C LEU A 18 -17.29 -26.31 19.60
N GLY A 19 -16.77 -25.67 18.55
CA GLY A 19 -16.85 -26.17 17.18
C GLY A 19 -16.22 -27.56 17.01
N LEU A 20 -15.05 -27.79 17.61
CA LEU A 20 -14.38 -29.11 17.63
C LEU A 20 -15.20 -30.14 18.41
N ALA A 21 -15.74 -29.78 19.58
CA ALA A 21 -16.58 -30.67 20.38
C ALA A 21 -17.86 -31.08 19.63
N PHE A 22 -18.54 -30.14 18.97
CA PHE A 22 -19.72 -30.43 18.15
C PHE A 22 -19.38 -31.28 16.93
N ARG A 23 -18.21 -31.10 16.31
CA ARG A 23 -17.74 -31.98 15.22
C ARG A 23 -17.56 -33.42 15.70
N ILE A 24 -16.94 -33.63 16.85
CA ILE A 24 -16.77 -34.97 17.43
C ILE A 24 -18.14 -35.61 17.70
N LEU A 25 -19.06 -34.88 18.33
CA LEU A 25 -20.42 -35.36 18.60
C LEU A 25 -21.18 -35.70 17.30
N PHE A 26 -21.01 -34.90 16.26
CA PHE A 26 -21.63 -35.14 14.96
C PHE A 26 -21.10 -36.41 14.29
N VAL A 27 -19.78 -36.63 14.32
CA VAL A 27 -19.15 -37.85 13.80
C VAL A 27 -19.70 -39.09 14.51
N PHE A 28 -19.80 -39.06 15.86
CA PHE A 28 -20.41 -40.15 16.62
C PHE A 28 -21.88 -40.36 16.27
N ALA A 29 -22.64 -39.29 16.10
CA ALA A 29 -24.05 -39.38 15.74
C ALA A 29 -24.25 -39.94 14.31
N VAL A 30 -23.36 -39.62 13.36
CA VAL A 30 -23.33 -40.21 12.02
C VAL A 30 -22.96 -41.70 12.08
N TYR A 31 -21.97 -42.07 12.89
CA TYR A 31 -21.58 -43.46 13.12
C TYR A 31 -22.76 -44.30 13.62
N TYR A 32 -23.40 -43.90 14.72
CA TYR A 32 -24.54 -44.64 15.28
C TYR A 32 -25.74 -44.67 14.32
N ASN A 33 -25.97 -43.61 13.54
CA ASN A 33 -27.03 -43.59 12.54
C ASN A 33 -26.74 -44.59 11.41
N ALA A 34 -25.52 -44.61 10.87
CA ALA A 34 -25.13 -45.55 9.82
C ALA A 34 -25.11 -47.02 10.29
N GLU A 35 -24.62 -47.27 11.51
CA GLU A 35 -24.62 -48.59 12.15
C GLU A 35 -26.05 -49.09 12.40
N SER A 36 -26.95 -48.22 12.91
CA SER A 36 -28.36 -48.58 13.13
C SER A 36 -29.13 -48.91 11.84
N ARG A 37 -28.61 -48.45 10.69
CA ARG A 37 -29.14 -48.78 9.35
C ARG A 37 -28.54 -50.05 8.75
N GLY A 38 -27.58 -50.69 9.45
CA GLY A 38 -26.82 -51.83 8.92
C GLY A 38 -26.05 -51.49 7.65
N SER A 39 -25.54 -50.25 7.55
CA SER A 39 -24.89 -49.78 6.32
C SER A 39 -23.44 -50.24 6.23
N ASP A 40 -23.11 -51.03 5.21
CA ASP A 40 -21.74 -51.45 4.89
C ASP A 40 -20.79 -50.26 4.60
N LYS A 41 -21.36 -49.08 4.32
CA LYS A 41 -20.63 -47.84 4.03
C LYS A 41 -20.39 -46.95 5.26
N THR A 42 -20.53 -47.47 6.47
CA THR A 42 -20.39 -46.69 7.73
C THR A 42 -19.06 -45.92 7.80
N SER A 43 -17.95 -46.55 7.42
CA SER A 43 -16.63 -45.91 7.38
C SER A 43 -16.60 -44.69 6.44
N ASN A 44 -17.26 -44.77 5.28
CA ASN A 44 -17.32 -43.65 4.33
C ASN A 44 -18.12 -42.49 4.90
N TYR A 45 -19.28 -42.74 5.52
CA TYR A 45 -20.08 -41.69 6.15
C TYR A 45 -19.33 -40.96 7.26
N VAL A 46 -18.59 -41.71 8.09
CA VAL A 46 -17.73 -41.15 9.13
C VAL A 46 -16.62 -40.28 8.52
N GLY A 47 -15.90 -40.78 7.51
CA GLY A 47 -14.87 -40.00 6.81
C GLY A 47 -15.41 -38.70 6.20
N PHE A 48 -16.54 -38.77 5.49
CA PHE A 48 -17.19 -37.59 4.92
C PHE A 48 -17.72 -36.62 5.98
N SER A 49 -18.17 -37.09 7.14
CA SER A 49 -18.66 -36.23 8.22
C SER A 49 -17.58 -35.33 8.84
N ILE A 50 -16.31 -35.73 8.75
CA ILE A 50 -15.16 -34.97 9.25
C ILE A 50 -14.88 -33.77 8.33
N PHE A 51 -14.86 -34.00 7.02
CA PHE A 51 -14.48 -32.98 6.03
C PHE A 51 -15.69 -32.17 5.51
N PHE A 52 -16.87 -32.78 5.46
CA PHE A 52 -18.06 -32.23 4.83
C PHE A 52 -19.34 -32.51 5.66
N PRO A 53 -19.45 -31.94 6.87
CA PRO A 53 -20.55 -32.23 7.79
C PRO A 53 -21.93 -31.83 7.25
N VAL A 54 -22.02 -30.71 6.53
CA VAL A 54 -23.29 -30.24 5.92
C VAL A 54 -23.75 -31.20 4.82
N ILE A 55 -22.85 -31.56 3.90
CA ILE A 55 -23.14 -32.52 2.82
C ILE A 55 -23.54 -33.87 3.42
N THR A 56 -22.82 -34.33 4.45
CA THR A 56 -23.13 -35.59 5.13
C THR A 56 -24.48 -35.55 5.81
N GLY A 57 -24.83 -34.43 6.47
CA GLY A 57 -26.15 -34.22 7.07
C GLY A 57 -27.29 -34.29 6.05
N ILE A 58 -27.11 -33.65 4.89
CA ILE A 58 -28.05 -33.72 3.76
C ILE A 58 -28.19 -35.17 3.27
N VAL A 59 -27.08 -35.87 3.03
CA VAL A 59 -27.13 -37.27 2.57
C VAL A 59 -27.81 -38.16 3.60
N CYS A 60 -27.56 -37.98 4.89
CA CYS A 60 -28.24 -38.75 5.96
C CYS A 60 -29.75 -38.55 5.96
N LEU A 61 -30.23 -37.33 5.68
CA LEU A 61 -31.65 -37.00 5.50
C LEU A 61 -32.25 -37.67 4.26
N PHE A 62 -31.65 -37.46 3.09
CA PHE A 62 -32.23 -37.89 1.81
C PHE A 62 -32.09 -39.39 1.56
N ASN A 63 -31.10 -40.05 2.17
CA ASN A 63 -30.89 -41.49 2.02
C ASN A 63 -31.79 -42.34 2.96
N GLN A 64 -32.88 -41.77 3.48
CA GLN A 64 -33.89 -42.52 4.22
C GLN A 64 -34.77 -43.35 3.28
N LYS A 65 -34.61 -44.67 3.34
CA LYS A 65 -35.44 -45.61 2.56
C LYS A 65 -36.92 -45.68 3.01
N ASN A 66 -37.24 -45.23 4.22
CA ASN A 66 -38.60 -45.29 4.78
C ASN A 66 -38.89 -44.08 5.68
N PHE A 67 -39.56 -43.07 5.14
CA PHE A 67 -40.05 -41.90 5.89
C PHE A 67 -41.11 -42.24 6.96
N LYS A 68 -41.61 -43.48 6.98
CA LYS A 68 -42.61 -43.96 7.96
C LYS A 68 -42.01 -44.28 9.34
N ASP A 69 -40.70 -44.51 9.46
CA ASP A 69 -40.04 -44.68 10.76
C ASP A 69 -39.76 -43.30 11.39
N LYS A 70 -40.67 -42.89 12.27
CA LYS A 70 -40.61 -41.60 12.97
C LYS A 70 -39.33 -41.44 13.82
N LYS A 71 -38.74 -42.52 14.33
CA LYS A 71 -37.52 -42.47 15.14
C LYS A 71 -36.30 -42.16 14.26
N MET A 72 -36.19 -42.82 13.11
CA MET A 72 -35.10 -42.61 12.15
C MET A 72 -35.17 -41.22 11.48
N LEU A 73 -36.38 -40.72 11.21
CA LEU A 73 -36.58 -39.38 10.66
C LEU A 73 -36.16 -38.29 11.64
N LYS A 74 -36.55 -38.41 12.92
CA LYS A 74 -36.14 -37.49 13.99
C LYS A 74 -34.61 -37.40 14.13
N ASN A 75 -33.93 -38.53 14.11
CA ASN A 75 -32.46 -38.58 14.21
C ASN A 75 -31.77 -37.92 13.00
N SER A 76 -32.33 -38.08 11.81
CA SER A 76 -31.74 -37.51 10.58
C SER A 76 -31.94 -35.99 10.50
N ILE A 77 -33.10 -35.49 10.94
CA ILE A 77 -33.36 -34.05 11.09
C ILE A 77 -32.44 -33.43 12.14
N LEU A 78 -32.25 -34.11 13.28
CA LEU A 78 -31.34 -33.65 14.33
C LEU A 78 -29.90 -33.51 13.80
N LEU A 79 -29.41 -34.49 13.03
CA LEU A 79 -28.10 -34.43 12.40
C LEU A 79 -27.96 -33.24 11.44
N PHE A 80 -28.97 -33.00 10.61
CA PHE A 80 -28.94 -31.87 9.69
C PHE A 80 -28.91 -30.52 10.41
N VAL A 81 -29.74 -30.34 11.44
CA VAL A 81 -29.74 -29.12 12.27
C VAL A 81 -28.39 -28.92 12.96
N LEU A 82 -27.80 -29.98 13.52
CA LEU A 82 -26.44 -29.93 14.10
C LEU A 82 -25.40 -29.50 13.06
N SER A 83 -25.50 -29.97 11.82
CA SER A 83 -24.59 -29.59 10.75
C SER A 83 -24.68 -28.10 10.38
N LEU A 84 -25.89 -27.53 10.39
CA LEU A 84 -26.11 -26.10 10.14
C LEU A 84 -25.59 -25.22 11.30
N LEU A 85 -25.82 -25.65 12.55
CA LEU A 85 -25.32 -24.95 13.73
C LEU A 85 -23.78 -24.92 13.77
N MET A 86 -23.11 -26.00 13.38
CA MET A 86 -21.65 -26.03 13.26
C MET A 86 -21.11 -25.09 12.17
N PHE A 87 -21.82 -25.01 11.04
CA PHE A 87 -21.45 -24.09 9.97
C PHE A 87 -21.59 -22.62 10.42
N ALA A 88 -22.74 -22.27 11.02
CA ALA A 88 -22.98 -20.94 11.56
C ALA A 88 -21.95 -20.55 12.64
N GLY A 89 -21.61 -21.48 13.55
CA GLY A 89 -20.58 -21.27 14.56
C GLY A 89 -19.20 -21.01 13.95
N SER A 90 -18.83 -21.74 12.91
CA SER A 90 -17.54 -21.55 12.21
C SER A 90 -17.46 -20.18 11.52
N CYS A 91 -18.55 -19.72 10.89
CA CYS A 91 -18.63 -18.38 10.31
C CYS A 91 -18.54 -17.27 11.38
N LEU A 92 -19.21 -17.45 12.51
CA LEU A 92 -19.13 -16.52 13.65
C LEU A 92 -17.70 -16.44 14.22
N SER A 93 -17.02 -17.59 14.39
CA SER A 93 -15.62 -17.60 14.82
C SER A 93 -14.71 -16.82 13.88
N PHE A 94 -14.89 -16.96 12.56
CA PHE A 94 -14.13 -16.19 11.57
C PHE A 94 -14.38 -14.68 11.69
N SER A 95 -15.63 -14.27 11.94
CA SER A 95 -15.97 -12.85 12.11
C SER A 95 -15.46 -12.22 13.42
N LEU A 96 -15.08 -13.05 14.41
CA LEU A 96 -14.56 -12.60 15.70
C LEU A 96 -13.02 -12.53 15.73
N ILE A 97 -12.34 -12.97 14.67
CA ILE A 97 -10.89 -12.80 14.54
C ILE A 97 -10.64 -11.38 14.02
N ASP A 98 -10.12 -10.54 14.90
CA ASP A 98 -9.59 -9.21 14.56
C ASP A 98 -8.41 -9.42 13.59
N ASN A 99 -8.65 -9.16 12.29
CA ASN A 99 -7.68 -9.32 11.21
C ASN A 99 -7.00 -7.99 10.83
N ASP A 100 -7.23 -6.93 11.61
CA ASP A 100 -6.69 -5.61 11.36
C ASP A 100 -5.16 -5.67 11.48
N ARG A 101 -4.46 -5.36 10.39
CA ARG A 101 -2.99 -5.31 10.30
C ARG A 101 -2.47 -3.89 10.24
N TYR A 102 -3.26 -3.00 9.65
CA TYR A 102 -2.92 -1.60 9.42
C TYR A 102 -3.97 -0.73 10.10
N PHE A 103 -3.59 0.46 10.56
CA PHE A 103 -4.50 1.40 11.16
C PHE A 103 -4.42 2.76 10.45
N ASP A 104 -5.46 3.57 10.58
CA ASP A 104 -5.39 5.00 10.25
C ASP A 104 -5.17 5.87 11.50
N ALA A 105 -4.98 7.18 11.30
CA ALA A 105 -4.81 8.16 12.37
C ALA A 105 -5.99 8.22 13.36
N LYS A 106 -7.17 7.69 13.00
CA LYS A 106 -8.36 7.62 13.86
C LYS A 106 -8.49 6.27 14.58
N GLY A 107 -7.56 5.34 14.34
CA GLY A 107 -7.54 4.01 14.95
C GLY A 107 -8.48 3.01 14.27
N ASN A 108 -9.02 3.30 13.09
CA ASN A 108 -9.76 2.31 12.32
C ASN A 108 -8.76 1.31 11.74
N GLY A 109 -9.08 0.01 11.81
CA GLY A 109 -8.22 -1.05 11.31
C GLY A 109 -8.59 -1.51 9.90
N TYR A 110 -7.56 -1.96 9.18
CA TYR A 110 -7.64 -2.40 7.79
C TYR A 110 -6.81 -3.68 7.59
N VAL A 111 -7.21 -4.49 6.62
CA VAL A 111 -6.50 -5.74 6.29
C VAL A 111 -5.28 -5.46 5.43
N TYR A 112 -5.36 -4.47 4.53
CA TYR A 112 -4.29 -4.11 3.60
C TYR A 112 -3.85 -2.64 3.75
N ALA A 113 -2.55 -2.39 3.55
CA ALA A 113 -1.98 -1.04 3.66
C ALA A 113 -2.60 -0.03 2.69
N PHE A 114 -2.90 -0.45 1.46
CA PHE A 114 -3.51 0.43 0.45
C PHE A 114 -4.95 0.86 0.78
N GLU A 115 -5.61 0.19 1.75
CA GLU A 115 -6.95 0.55 2.22
C GLU A 115 -6.93 1.63 3.30
N VAL A 116 -5.76 1.93 3.87
CA VAL A 116 -5.60 2.94 4.93
C VAL A 116 -6.05 4.29 4.41
N VAL A 117 -6.85 4.97 5.23
CA VAL A 117 -7.42 6.28 4.93
C VAL A 117 -6.60 7.38 5.60
N PHE A 118 -6.13 8.32 4.82
CA PHE A 118 -5.48 9.55 5.29
C PHE A 118 -6.52 10.68 5.40
N TYR A 119 -6.29 11.61 6.32
CA TYR A 119 -7.21 12.72 6.58
C TYR A 119 -6.45 14.03 6.52
N ASP A 120 -6.97 15.04 5.83
CA ASP A 120 -6.45 16.41 5.91
C ASP A 120 -7.20 17.25 6.96
N ARG A 121 -6.67 18.44 7.27
CA ARG A 121 -7.27 19.37 8.25
C ARG A 121 -8.64 19.91 7.84
N ASP A 122 -8.95 19.88 6.56
CA ASP A 122 -10.23 20.32 6.01
C ASP A 122 -11.31 19.22 6.11
N GLY A 123 -10.93 18.02 6.56
CA GLY A 123 -11.81 16.88 6.76
C GLY A 123 -12.02 16.03 5.51
N ASN A 124 -11.22 16.23 4.45
CA ASN A 124 -11.20 15.33 3.32
C ASN A 124 -10.48 14.03 3.66
N THR A 125 -10.82 12.98 2.92
CA THR A 125 -10.18 11.68 3.01
C THR A 125 -9.40 11.36 1.76
N TYR A 126 -8.32 10.60 1.91
CA TYR A 126 -7.48 10.17 0.79
C TYR A 126 -7.14 8.70 0.94
N ARG A 127 -7.16 7.95 -0.17
CA ARG A 127 -6.70 6.55 -0.20
C ARG A 127 -6.05 6.23 -1.54
N TYR A 128 -5.29 5.15 -1.58
CA TYR A 128 -4.82 4.60 -2.85
C TYR A 128 -5.97 3.94 -3.62
N ASP A 129 -5.88 4.02 -4.95
CA ASP A 129 -6.70 3.22 -5.86
C ASP A 129 -5.76 2.40 -6.74
N PHE A 130 -5.53 1.16 -6.32
CA PHE A 130 -4.52 0.30 -6.93
C PHE A 130 -4.84 -0.03 -8.39
N ASP A 131 -6.12 -0.07 -8.76
CA ASP A 131 -6.56 -0.35 -10.12
C ASP A 131 -6.33 0.84 -11.06
N LYS A 132 -6.28 2.07 -10.54
CA LYS A 132 -6.06 3.29 -11.34
C LYS A 132 -4.60 3.64 -11.49
N SER A 133 -3.87 3.73 -10.38
CA SER A 133 -2.50 4.27 -10.37
C SER A 133 -1.59 3.62 -9.33
N GLY A 134 -1.95 2.45 -8.81
CA GLY A 134 -1.13 1.78 -7.81
C GLY A 134 -0.91 2.65 -6.57
N TYR A 135 0.36 2.91 -6.25
CA TYR A 135 0.78 3.79 -5.16
C TYR A 135 1.12 5.21 -5.61
N ASP A 136 1.01 5.54 -6.89
CA ASP A 136 1.49 6.83 -7.43
C ASP A 136 0.54 8.00 -7.10
N ALA A 137 -0.68 7.70 -6.64
CA ALA A 137 -1.67 8.73 -6.33
C ALA A 137 -2.59 8.40 -5.14
N LEU A 138 -2.95 9.43 -4.40
CA LEU A 138 -3.91 9.42 -3.31
C LEU A 138 -5.21 10.13 -3.73
N TYR A 139 -6.29 9.36 -3.89
CA TYR A 139 -7.58 9.85 -4.40
C TYR A 139 -8.45 10.43 -3.29
N LYS A 140 -8.92 11.65 -3.53
CA LYS A 140 -9.68 12.45 -2.57
C LYS A 140 -11.15 12.07 -2.57
N ASN A 141 -11.71 11.79 -1.39
CA ASN A 141 -13.13 11.57 -1.13
C ASN A 141 -13.80 10.52 -2.06
N GLY A 142 -13.02 9.57 -2.59
CA GLY A 142 -13.51 8.58 -3.56
C GLY A 142 -13.85 9.14 -4.95
N THR A 143 -13.30 10.32 -5.30
CA THR A 143 -13.43 10.95 -6.62
C THR A 143 -12.22 10.63 -7.51
N ASP A 144 -12.19 11.21 -8.71
CA ASP A 144 -11.01 11.16 -9.61
C ASP A 144 -10.02 12.31 -9.34
N GLU A 145 -10.30 13.21 -8.39
CA GLU A 145 -9.32 14.19 -7.90
C GLU A 145 -8.28 13.47 -7.04
N PHE A 146 -7.00 13.68 -7.31
CA PHE A 146 -5.92 13.00 -6.62
C PHE A 146 -4.74 13.92 -6.31
N LEU A 147 -3.93 13.49 -5.36
CA LEU A 147 -2.63 14.06 -5.03
C LEU A 147 -1.54 13.09 -5.46
N ASP A 148 -0.42 13.62 -5.95
CA ASP A 148 0.81 12.84 -6.15
C ASP A 148 1.30 12.32 -4.78
N SER A 149 1.43 11.00 -4.65
CA SER A 149 1.75 10.37 -3.38
C SER A 149 3.19 10.65 -2.93
N ASP A 150 4.12 10.92 -3.85
CA ASP A 150 5.51 11.23 -3.53
C ASP A 150 5.63 12.57 -2.79
N LEU A 151 4.66 13.47 -2.97
CA LEU A 151 4.57 14.78 -2.32
C LEU A 151 3.58 14.79 -1.14
N CYS A 152 3.05 13.63 -0.77
CA CYS A 152 2.13 13.49 0.36
C CYS A 152 2.87 13.10 1.64
N TYR A 153 2.66 13.89 2.69
CA TYR A 153 3.26 13.70 3.99
C TYR A 153 2.21 13.68 5.09
N VAL A 154 2.54 13.05 6.21
CA VAL A 154 1.73 13.02 7.42
C VAL A 154 2.51 13.73 8.51
N ASP A 155 1.89 14.69 9.18
CA ASP A 155 2.50 15.37 10.31
C ASP A 155 2.42 14.56 11.62
N THR A 156 2.92 15.13 12.71
CA THR A 156 2.94 14.47 14.02
C THR A 156 1.55 14.21 14.62
N ASP A 157 0.51 14.90 14.14
CA ASP A 157 -0.88 14.70 14.57
C ASP A 157 -1.59 13.63 13.73
N GLY A 158 -0.90 13.06 12.72
CA GLY A 158 -1.47 12.08 11.81
C GLY A 158 -2.28 12.69 10.66
N MET A 159 -2.13 14.00 10.41
CA MET A 159 -2.85 14.70 9.36
C MET A 159 -2.02 14.78 8.07
N LEU A 160 -2.68 14.52 6.95
CA LEU A 160 -2.10 14.61 5.61
C LEU A 160 -1.83 16.08 5.24
N ASP A 161 -0.63 16.31 4.71
CA ASP A 161 -0.13 17.55 4.16
C ASP A 161 0.42 17.28 2.75
N TYR A 162 0.12 18.16 1.80
CA TYR A 162 0.54 18.02 0.41
C TYR A 162 1.57 19.10 0.07
N ASP A 163 2.83 18.70 -0.08
CA ASP A 163 3.96 19.58 -0.31
C ASP A 163 4.17 19.86 -1.80
N LYS A 164 3.19 20.52 -2.41
CA LYS A 164 3.21 20.88 -3.84
C LYS A 164 4.44 21.70 -4.21
N GLU A 165 4.92 22.53 -3.30
CA GLU A 165 6.08 23.40 -3.49
C GLU A 165 7.42 22.72 -3.19
N MET A 166 7.41 21.43 -2.82
CA MET A 166 8.60 20.59 -2.60
C MET A 166 9.57 21.23 -1.57
N ASN A 167 9.04 21.71 -0.45
CA ASN A 167 9.80 22.36 0.62
C ASN A 167 10.14 21.45 1.81
N ILE A 168 9.53 20.27 1.88
CA ILE A 168 9.82 19.26 2.90
C ILE A 168 11.01 18.43 2.42
N VAL A 169 12.05 18.39 3.27
CA VAL A 169 13.29 17.66 3.00
C VAL A 169 13.50 16.57 4.05
N ALA A 170 14.14 15.47 3.67
CA ALA A 170 14.56 14.45 4.62
C ALA A 170 15.65 15.02 5.54
N LYS A 171 15.38 15.05 6.85
CA LYS A 171 16.38 15.44 7.85
C LYS A 171 17.36 14.30 8.09
N ASP A 172 16.82 13.10 8.18
CA ASP A 172 17.51 11.83 8.33
C ASP A 172 16.58 10.69 7.86
N ARG A 173 16.97 9.44 8.09
CA ARG A 173 16.19 8.26 7.68
C ARG A 173 14.94 8.01 8.53
N THR A 174 14.67 8.85 9.53
CA THR A 174 13.56 8.68 10.48
C THR A 174 12.50 9.78 10.38
N CYS A 175 12.79 10.89 9.68
CA CYS A 175 11.81 11.95 9.48
C CYS A 175 12.18 12.93 8.36
N CYS A 176 11.17 13.66 7.89
CA CYS A 176 11.31 14.83 7.05
C CYS A 176 10.96 16.10 7.84
N VAL A 177 11.44 17.25 7.38
CA VAL A 177 11.17 18.55 8.00
C VAL A 177 10.91 19.63 6.97
N ASP A 178 10.07 20.60 7.32
CA ASP A 178 9.93 21.85 6.59
C ASP A 178 11.02 22.87 7.00
N LYS A 179 10.97 24.07 6.41
CA LYS A 179 11.88 25.19 6.73
C LYS A 179 11.76 25.70 8.17
N ASN A 180 10.65 25.43 8.85
CA ASN A 180 10.41 25.83 10.24
C ASN A 180 10.85 24.74 11.23
N GLY A 181 11.22 23.54 10.75
CA GLY A 181 11.58 22.39 11.56
C GLY A 181 10.37 21.57 12.03
N ASN A 182 9.18 21.78 11.47
CA ASN A 182 8.03 20.91 11.70
C ASN A 182 8.32 19.52 11.13
N VAL A 183 7.90 18.46 11.82
CA VAL A 183 8.23 17.08 11.50
C VAL A 183 7.12 16.42 10.68
N TYR A 184 7.54 15.68 9.65
CA TYR A 184 6.68 15.00 8.70
C TYR A 184 7.18 13.58 8.37
N TYR A 185 6.27 12.73 7.94
CA TYR A 185 6.52 11.35 7.51
C TYR A 185 5.88 11.12 6.13
N PRO A 186 6.60 10.61 5.12
CA PRO A 186 6.02 10.34 3.80
C PRO A 186 4.85 9.34 3.89
N ALA A 187 3.72 9.66 3.24
CA ALA A 187 2.51 8.85 3.29
C ALA A 187 2.68 7.44 2.71
N ASN A 188 3.61 7.26 1.76
CA ASN A 188 3.94 5.96 1.16
C ASN A 188 4.61 4.97 2.13
N TYR A 189 5.16 5.45 3.25
CA TYR A 189 6.02 4.67 4.14
C TYR A 189 5.62 4.75 5.62
N VAL A 190 4.47 5.36 5.90
CA VAL A 190 3.99 5.55 7.26
C VAL A 190 3.08 4.41 7.68
N ASP A 191 3.28 3.92 8.90
CA ASP A 191 2.39 2.98 9.57
C ASP A 191 1.82 3.64 10.83
N PHE A 192 0.51 3.56 11.01
CA PHE A 192 -0.13 3.93 12.27
C PHE A 192 -0.24 2.69 13.16
N ASN A 193 0.24 2.81 14.39
CA ASN A 193 0.08 1.79 15.41
C ASN A 193 -1.31 1.87 16.06
N LYS A 194 -1.77 0.76 16.63
CA LYS A 194 -3.07 0.67 17.34
C LYS A 194 -3.19 1.64 18.53
N ASP A 195 -2.08 2.12 19.06
CA ASP A 195 -2.05 3.13 20.13
C ASP A 195 -2.04 4.59 19.63
N GLY A 196 -2.13 4.78 18.30
CA GLY A 196 -2.13 6.09 17.64
C GLY A 196 -0.73 6.63 17.36
N THR A 197 0.34 5.92 17.72
CA THR A 197 1.71 6.35 17.40
C THR A 197 2.03 6.10 15.93
N ILE A 198 2.90 6.95 15.36
CA ILE A 198 3.36 6.85 13.98
C ILE A 198 4.70 6.09 13.95
N SER A 199 4.85 5.17 13.00
CA SER A 199 6.10 4.47 12.69
C SER A 199 6.48 4.70 11.23
N TYR A 200 7.79 4.83 11.00
CA TYR A 200 8.36 5.08 9.68
C TYR A 200 9.78 4.48 9.63
N ASP A 201 10.07 3.70 8.58
CA ASP A 201 11.40 3.17 8.28
C ASP A 201 11.63 3.15 6.76
N TYR A 202 12.11 4.26 6.21
CA TYR A 202 12.50 4.36 4.80
C TYR A 202 13.98 4.69 4.66
N LYS A 203 14.64 4.05 3.70
CA LYS A 203 16.12 3.96 3.66
C LYS A 203 16.76 4.54 2.41
N LEU A 204 15.98 4.81 1.37
CA LEU A 204 16.50 5.33 0.12
C LEU A 204 16.31 6.85 0.11
N LEU A 205 17.37 7.61 -0.21
CA LEU A 205 17.29 9.05 -0.33
C LEU A 205 17.82 9.47 -1.69
N HIS A 206 17.22 10.53 -2.23
CA HIS A 206 17.64 11.19 -3.46
C HIS A 206 18.07 12.60 -3.13
N TYR A 207 19.10 13.10 -3.80
CA TYR A 207 19.74 14.36 -3.46
C TYR A 207 19.64 15.34 -4.61
N ASP A 208 19.40 16.62 -4.29
CA ASP A 208 19.48 17.73 -5.25
C ASP A 208 20.89 18.33 -5.34
N ALA A 209 21.07 19.26 -6.28
CA ALA A 209 22.33 19.97 -6.50
C ALA A 209 22.80 20.80 -5.28
N LEU A 210 21.91 21.08 -4.33
CA LEU A 210 22.21 21.82 -3.11
C LEU A 210 22.53 20.88 -1.93
N GLY A 211 22.43 19.57 -2.14
CA GLY A 211 22.66 18.54 -1.12
C GLY A 211 21.45 18.27 -0.22
N ASN A 212 20.26 18.79 -0.53
CA ASN A 212 19.06 18.42 0.21
C ASN A 212 18.63 17.00 -0.18
N ALA A 213 18.17 16.25 0.81
CA ALA A 213 17.70 14.88 0.63
C ALA A 213 16.17 14.84 0.52
N TYR A 214 15.66 13.92 -0.29
CA TYR A 214 14.23 13.68 -0.51
C TYR A 214 13.95 12.18 -0.51
N THR A 215 12.70 11.82 -0.22
CA THR A 215 12.25 10.44 -0.14
C THR A 215 11.73 9.88 -1.47
N TYR A 216 11.68 10.72 -2.50
CA TYR A 216 11.17 10.43 -3.83
C TYR A 216 12.22 10.72 -4.90
N LYS A 217 12.08 10.08 -6.06
CA LYS A 217 13.09 10.11 -7.13
C LYS A 217 13.10 11.41 -7.91
N ASN A 218 11.91 11.96 -8.21
CA ASN A 218 11.74 13.16 -9.01
C ASN A 218 11.96 14.42 -8.17
N ILE A 219 13.20 14.58 -7.69
CA ILE A 219 13.65 15.71 -6.88
C ILE A 219 13.53 17.06 -7.59
N PRO A 220 13.48 18.18 -6.85
CA PRO A 220 13.46 19.50 -7.47
C PRO A 220 14.82 19.85 -8.09
N TYR A 221 14.75 20.58 -9.20
CA TYR A 221 15.91 21.18 -9.88
C TYR A 221 15.95 22.68 -9.58
N PHE A 222 17.14 23.26 -9.60
CA PHE A 222 17.34 24.69 -9.35
C PHE A 222 18.10 25.31 -10.52
N ASP A 223 17.69 26.50 -10.95
CA ASP A 223 18.54 27.32 -11.83
C ASP A 223 19.53 28.17 -11.03
N ALA A 224 20.41 28.89 -11.73
CA ALA A 224 21.46 29.71 -11.11
C ALA A 224 20.90 30.90 -10.29
N ASP A 225 19.65 31.31 -10.54
CA ASP A 225 18.95 32.36 -9.80
C ASP A 225 18.23 31.80 -8.55
N GLY A 226 18.23 30.48 -8.38
CA GLY A 226 17.58 29.78 -7.28
C GLY A 226 16.09 29.50 -7.49
N ASN A 227 15.57 29.65 -8.71
CA ASN A 227 14.20 29.23 -9.01
C ASN A 227 14.12 27.71 -8.98
N LYS A 228 13.02 27.18 -8.44
CA LYS A 228 12.78 25.75 -8.24
C LYS A 228 11.89 25.19 -9.34
N TYR A 229 12.24 24.01 -9.86
CA TYR A 229 11.54 23.33 -10.93
C TYR A 229 11.20 21.90 -10.53
N CYS A 230 10.00 21.44 -10.89
CA CYS A 230 9.61 20.03 -10.77
C CYS A 230 9.61 19.36 -12.14
N TYR A 231 10.10 18.12 -12.20
CA TYR A 231 9.99 17.29 -13.40
C TYR A 231 8.65 16.56 -13.39
N SER A 232 7.99 16.50 -14.55
CA SER A 232 6.81 15.67 -14.78
C SER A 232 6.91 14.96 -16.13
N PHE A 233 6.22 13.82 -16.27
CA PHE A 233 6.13 13.08 -17.51
C PHE A 233 4.67 12.83 -17.87
N ASP A 234 4.28 13.24 -19.07
CA ASP A 234 2.97 12.98 -19.65
C ASP A 234 3.03 11.68 -20.45
N SER A 235 2.32 10.65 -19.99
CA SER A 235 2.28 9.33 -20.62
C SER A 235 1.47 9.29 -21.92
N ASP A 236 0.54 10.23 -22.14
CA ASP A 236 -0.26 10.30 -23.37
C ASP A 236 0.57 10.89 -24.51
N THR A 237 1.37 11.92 -24.21
CA THR A 237 2.24 12.57 -25.21
C THR A 237 3.66 11.98 -25.24
N LEU A 238 4.02 11.16 -24.25
CA LEU A 238 5.36 10.62 -24.01
C LEU A 238 6.43 11.72 -23.88
N LYS A 239 6.06 12.84 -23.25
CA LYS A 239 6.93 14.01 -23.10
C LYS A 239 7.19 14.31 -21.63
N GLY A 240 8.46 14.57 -21.32
CA GLY A 240 8.89 15.13 -20.05
C GLY A 240 8.86 16.66 -20.09
N SER A 241 8.67 17.28 -18.93
CA SER A 241 8.80 18.73 -18.79
C SER A 241 9.32 19.14 -17.42
N TYR A 242 9.98 20.29 -17.35
CA TYR A 242 10.35 20.95 -16.10
C TYR A 242 9.45 22.15 -15.90
N THR A 243 8.70 22.20 -14.80
CA THR A 243 7.79 23.32 -14.49
C THR A 243 8.36 24.16 -13.37
N ASN A 244 8.54 25.46 -13.62
CA ASN A 244 8.91 26.43 -12.59
C ASN A 244 7.79 26.54 -11.56
N LEU A 245 8.06 26.20 -10.30
CA LEU A 245 7.05 26.14 -9.25
C LEU A 245 6.52 27.52 -8.84
N ALA A 246 7.27 28.59 -9.09
CA ALA A 246 6.85 29.95 -8.76
C ALA A 246 5.96 30.56 -9.85
N THR A 247 6.29 30.32 -11.13
CA THR A 247 5.60 30.96 -12.27
C THR A 247 4.61 30.05 -12.99
N GLY A 248 4.75 28.73 -12.84
CA GLY A 248 4.01 27.73 -13.61
C GLY A 248 4.47 27.56 -15.06
N GLU A 249 5.55 28.24 -15.46
CA GLU A 249 6.12 28.10 -16.81
C GLU A 249 6.76 26.71 -16.97
N SER A 250 6.48 26.06 -18.10
CA SER A 250 6.90 24.69 -18.39
C SER A 250 7.89 24.66 -19.56
N PHE A 251 8.95 23.88 -19.40
CA PHE A 251 10.07 23.76 -20.32
C PHE A 251 10.20 22.32 -20.80
N ASP A 252 10.30 22.12 -22.12
CA ASP A 252 10.38 20.78 -22.72
C ASP A 252 11.70 20.10 -22.31
N ASN A 253 11.59 18.88 -21.78
CA ASN A 253 12.73 18.09 -21.31
C ASN A 253 13.80 17.89 -22.39
N ASP A 254 13.41 17.80 -23.67
CA ASP A 254 14.36 17.60 -24.77
C ASP A 254 15.37 18.75 -24.93
N TYR A 255 15.05 19.93 -24.36
CA TYR A 255 15.91 21.12 -24.37
C TYR A 255 16.24 21.61 -22.97
N SER A 256 16.04 20.78 -21.94
CA SER A 256 16.42 21.06 -20.57
C SER A 256 17.69 20.31 -20.19
N PHE A 257 18.66 21.08 -19.72
CA PHE A 257 19.99 20.60 -19.35
C PHE A 257 20.35 21.05 -17.95
N VAL A 258 21.43 20.52 -17.40
CA VAL A 258 22.14 21.11 -16.28
C VAL A 258 23.53 21.54 -16.72
N ASP A 259 24.04 22.62 -16.12
CA ASP A 259 25.43 23.02 -16.32
C ASP A 259 26.40 22.25 -15.40
N GLU A 260 27.70 22.56 -15.49
CA GLU A 260 28.74 21.93 -14.67
C GLU A 260 28.54 22.08 -13.15
N ASN A 261 27.76 23.08 -12.71
CA ASN A 261 27.44 23.30 -11.31
C ASN A 261 26.13 22.61 -10.89
N GLY A 262 25.48 21.88 -11.80
CA GLY A 262 24.21 21.19 -11.56
C GLY A 262 22.98 22.09 -11.66
N TYR A 263 23.11 23.33 -12.13
CA TYR A 263 21.96 24.22 -12.29
C TYR A 263 21.23 23.95 -13.59
N LEU A 264 19.89 23.94 -13.53
CA LEU A 264 19.01 23.77 -14.67
C LEU A 264 19.17 24.95 -15.65
N VAL A 265 19.29 24.62 -16.93
CA VAL A 265 19.42 25.54 -18.06
C VAL A 265 18.50 25.07 -19.19
N TYR A 266 17.65 25.96 -19.68
CA TYR A 266 16.80 25.69 -20.84
C TYR A 266 17.38 26.29 -22.11
N ASP A 267 17.63 25.45 -23.11
CA ASP A 267 18.11 25.86 -24.43
C ASP A 267 16.96 26.34 -25.32
N SER A 268 16.47 27.54 -25.04
CA SER A 268 15.35 28.14 -25.78
C SER A 268 15.58 28.31 -27.28
N LYS A 269 16.84 28.31 -27.73
CA LYS A 269 17.21 28.48 -29.15
C LYS A 269 17.59 27.17 -29.84
N GLN A 270 17.71 26.07 -29.09
CA GLN A 270 18.10 24.76 -29.59
C GLN A 270 19.49 24.78 -30.26
N GLU A 271 20.42 25.51 -29.64
CA GLU A 271 21.79 25.70 -30.12
C GLU A 271 22.77 24.67 -29.54
N PHE A 272 22.37 23.90 -28.52
CA PHE A 272 23.24 22.94 -27.85
C PHE A 272 23.42 21.67 -28.69
N VAL A 273 24.68 21.31 -28.93
CA VAL A 273 25.03 20.19 -29.81
C VAL A 273 25.54 19.00 -28.99
N LYS A 274 24.92 17.84 -29.18
CA LYS A 274 25.32 16.58 -28.54
C LYS A 274 26.75 16.18 -28.93
N GLN A 275 27.50 15.67 -27.96
CA GLN A 275 28.87 15.22 -28.15
C GLN A 275 28.91 13.68 -28.27
N GLU A 276 29.17 13.16 -29.48
CA GLU A 276 29.13 11.70 -29.79
C GLU A 276 30.24 10.87 -29.11
N ASN A 277 31.40 11.49 -28.82
CA ASN A 277 32.54 10.83 -28.15
C ASN A 277 32.87 11.54 -26.82
N ALA A 278 31.83 11.87 -26.08
CA ALA A 278 31.92 12.51 -24.78
C ALA A 278 32.55 11.60 -23.72
N GLU A 279 33.17 12.21 -22.72
CA GLU A 279 33.65 11.50 -21.53
C GLU A 279 32.49 10.98 -20.65
N TYR A 280 31.33 11.63 -20.75
CA TYR A 280 30.13 11.38 -19.97
C TYR A 280 28.92 11.21 -20.88
N SER A 281 27.93 10.43 -20.44
CA SER A 281 26.68 10.28 -21.20
C SER A 281 25.94 11.60 -21.35
N SER A 282 25.24 11.74 -22.48
CA SER A 282 24.32 12.87 -22.75
C SER A 282 24.95 14.26 -22.54
N GLN A 283 26.22 14.42 -22.92
CA GLN A 283 26.94 15.69 -22.87
C GLN A 283 26.66 16.53 -24.13
N TYR A 284 26.47 17.83 -23.94
CA TYR A 284 26.19 18.83 -24.97
C TYR A 284 27.13 20.03 -24.84
N LYS A 285 27.31 20.77 -25.93
CA LYS A 285 28.07 22.03 -25.94
C LYS A 285 27.33 23.14 -26.67
N ASP A 286 27.46 24.35 -26.16
CA ASP A 286 27.01 25.56 -26.87
C ASP A 286 28.08 26.08 -27.85
N SER A 287 27.80 27.22 -28.50
CA SER A 287 28.72 27.87 -29.44
C SER A 287 30.00 28.41 -28.81
N ASP A 288 29.98 28.70 -27.51
CA ASP A 288 31.12 29.22 -26.74
C ASP A 288 31.97 28.08 -26.16
N GLY A 289 31.51 26.84 -26.30
CA GLY A 289 32.17 25.63 -25.84
C GLY A 289 31.87 25.27 -24.39
N LYS A 290 30.90 25.95 -23.73
CA LYS A 290 30.42 25.57 -22.40
C LYS A 290 29.72 24.22 -22.47
N ILE A 291 29.93 23.41 -21.44
CA ILE A 291 29.45 22.03 -21.35
C ILE A 291 28.14 21.99 -20.56
N TYR A 292 27.22 21.15 -21.04
CA TYR A 292 25.93 20.89 -20.43
C TYR A 292 25.63 19.38 -20.46
N TYR A 293 24.75 18.94 -19.57
CA TYR A 293 24.30 17.54 -19.48
C TYR A 293 22.79 17.50 -19.56
N TRP A 294 22.22 16.53 -20.28
CA TRP A 294 20.77 16.42 -20.37
C TRP A 294 20.15 16.19 -18.98
N ALA A 295 19.19 17.03 -18.59
CA ALA A 295 18.79 17.15 -17.19
C ALA A 295 18.22 15.84 -16.62
N SER A 296 17.43 15.09 -17.40
CA SER A 296 16.86 13.81 -16.96
C SER A 296 17.86 12.65 -16.92
N SER A 297 19.12 12.90 -17.29
CA SER A 297 20.18 11.87 -17.34
C SER A 297 21.22 11.99 -16.23
N VAL A 298 21.06 12.96 -15.33
CA VAL A 298 21.97 13.19 -14.21
C VAL A 298 21.27 12.95 -12.88
N THR A 299 22.07 12.63 -11.86
CA THR A 299 21.63 12.51 -10.47
C THR A 299 22.69 13.07 -9.54
N TRP A 300 22.35 13.35 -8.28
CA TRP A 300 23.32 13.78 -7.28
C TRP A 300 23.45 12.78 -6.14
N ASP A 301 24.65 12.68 -5.58
CA ASP A 301 24.94 11.91 -4.37
C ASP A 301 24.78 12.75 -3.09
N GLU A 302 24.96 12.10 -1.93
CA GLU A 302 24.86 12.74 -0.61
C GLU A 302 25.89 13.86 -0.37
N ASN A 303 26.93 13.94 -1.20
CA ASN A 303 27.97 14.96 -1.14
C ASN A 303 27.71 16.10 -2.14
N GLY A 304 26.55 16.09 -2.81
CA GLY A 304 26.19 17.05 -3.86
C GLY A 304 26.98 16.86 -5.15
N LYS A 305 27.66 15.72 -5.35
CA LYS A 305 28.37 15.44 -6.60
C LYS A 305 27.38 14.98 -7.65
N MET A 306 27.58 15.44 -8.88
CA MET A 306 26.76 15.07 -10.02
C MET A 306 27.28 13.79 -10.67
N HIS A 307 26.37 12.90 -11.02
CA HIS A 307 26.60 11.62 -11.66
C HIS A 307 25.87 11.59 -12.99
N ASP A 308 26.47 10.96 -13.98
CA ASP A 308 25.82 10.70 -15.27
C ASP A 308 24.93 9.44 -15.21
N SER A 309 24.28 9.11 -16.34
CA SER A 309 23.34 7.97 -16.40
C SER A 309 23.97 6.59 -16.17
N TYR A 310 25.31 6.50 -16.14
CA TYR A 310 26.06 5.29 -15.82
C TYR A 310 26.69 5.34 -14.42
N ASP A 311 26.23 6.26 -13.57
CA ASP A 311 26.73 6.48 -12.21
C ASP A 311 28.20 6.93 -12.16
N LYS A 312 28.72 7.49 -13.26
CA LYS A 312 30.06 8.07 -13.28
C LYS A 312 30.01 9.50 -12.73
N VAL A 313 30.83 9.77 -11.72
CA VAL A 313 31.00 11.11 -11.16
C VAL A 313 31.53 12.07 -12.23
N ILE A 314 30.78 13.14 -12.47
CA ILE A 314 31.16 14.25 -13.34
C ILE A 314 32.11 15.16 -12.55
N GLN A 315 33.31 15.40 -13.12
CA GLN A 315 34.39 16.18 -12.50
C GLN A 315 34.42 17.61 -12.99
#